data_AF-A0A5A8EE53-F1
#
_entry.id   AF-A0A5A8EE53-F1
#
_cell.length_a   1.000
_cell.length_b   1.000
_cell.length_c   1.000
_cell.angle_alpha   90.00
_cell.angle_beta   90.00
_cell.angle_gamma   90.00
#
_symmetry.space_group_name_H-M   'P 1'
#
loop_
_entity.id
_entity.type
_entity.pdbx_description
1 polymer ?
#
loop_
_entity_poly.entity_id
_entity_poly.type
_entity_poly.pdbx_seq_one_letter_code
_entity_poly.pdbx_strand_id
1 'polypeptide(L)'
;MLIHEATFSDAMAEDASRKRHSTVGGALGVARQARPGVTVLTHFSQRYSHMTSAAKIADSADSSAPGSGPVLLALDGMQLPVDAPQCIALASQVRRVYRVVCARSHE
;
A
#
# COMPACT_ATOMS: atom_id res chain seq x y z
N MET A 1 12.91 4.69 2.47
CA MET A 1 11.80 3.83 2.01
C MET A 1 11.18 3.15 3.22
N LEU A 2 9.86 3.02 3.26
CA LEU A 2 9.15 2.22 4.26
C LEU A 2 8.49 1.03 3.54
N ILE A 3 8.67 -0.17 4.06
CA ILE A 3 7.90 -1.36 3.66
C ILE A 3 7.06 -1.76 4.86
N HIS A 4 5.74 -1.83 4.70
CA HIS A 4 4.83 -2.11 5.80
C HIS A 4 3.79 -3.17 5.41
N GLU A 5 3.49 -4.09 6.32
CA GLU A 5 2.38 -5.02 6.10
C GLU A 5 1.03 -4.31 6.26
N ALA A 6 0.07 -4.69 5.44
CA ALA A 6 -1.27 -4.11 5.45
C ALA A 6 -2.30 -5.23 5.25
N THR A 7 -2.28 -6.19 6.16
CA THR A 7 -3.01 -7.47 6.02
C THR A 7 -4.52 -7.28 6.02
N PHE A 8 -5.05 -6.40 6.86
CA PHE A 8 -6.48 -6.23 7.10
C PHE A 8 -7.02 -4.90 6.55
N SER A 9 -8.32 -4.85 6.22
CA SER A 9 -9.00 -3.58 6.00
C SER A 9 -9.31 -2.89 7.33
N ASP A 10 -9.58 -1.58 7.29
CA ASP A 10 -9.91 -0.81 8.50
C ASP A 10 -11.22 -1.28 9.17
N ALA A 11 -12.11 -1.91 8.41
CA ALA A 11 -13.33 -2.54 8.96
C ALA A 11 -13.04 -3.79 9.82
N MET A 12 -11.81 -4.32 9.79
CA MET A 12 -11.39 -5.52 10.50
C MET A 12 -10.37 -5.21 11.60
N ALA A 13 -10.43 -4.02 12.21
CA ALA A 13 -9.46 -3.57 13.21
C ALA A 13 -9.33 -4.50 14.43
N GLU A 14 -10.45 -5.07 14.91
CA GLU A 14 -10.43 -6.04 16.01
C GLU A 14 -9.69 -7.33 15.64
N ASP A 15 -9.95 -7.85 14.44
CA ASP A 15 -9.27 -9.02 13.89
C ASP A 15 -7.78 -8.76 13.70
N ALA A 16 -7.44 -7.59 13.18
CA ALA A 16 -6.07 -7.14 13.00
C ALA A 16 -5.32 -7.12 14.35
N SER A 17 -5.91 -6.49 15.37
CA SER A 17 -5.35 -6.44 16.72
C SER A 17 -5.18 -7.84 17.32
N ARG A 18 -6.24 -8.66 17.30
CA ARG A 18 -6.23 -10.02 17.85
C ARG A 18 -5.18 -10.92 17.19
N LYS A 19 -4.99 -10.77 15.88
CA LYS A 19 -4.03 -11.55 15.08
C LYS A 19 -2.67 -10.87 14.96
N ARG A 20 -2.46 -9.71 15.59
CA ARG A 20 -1.23 -8.92 15.56
C ARG A 20 -0.77 -8.56 14.15
N HIS A 21 -1.71 -8.07 13.36
CA HIS A 21 -1.47 -7.46 12.06
C HIS A 21 -2.04 -6.05 12.01
N SER A 22 -1.69 -5.33 10.96
CA SER A 22 -2.04 -3.95 10.71
C SER A 22 -3.23 -3.90 9.78
N THR A 23 -4.07 -2.90 10.00
CA THR A 23 -4.99 -2.46 8.95
C THR A 23 -4.25 -1.59 7.94
N VAL A 24 -4.81 -1.42 6.73
CA VAL A 24 -4.28 -0.48 5.73
C VAL A 24 -4.14 0.93 6.33
N GLY A 25 -5.18 1.44 7.02
CA GLY A 25 -5.14 2.75 7.67
C GLY A 25 -4.11 2.83 8.80
N GLY A 26 -3.89 1.75 9.56
CA GLY A 26 -2.84 1.67 10.56
C GLY A 26 -1.44 1.80 9.95
N ALA A 27 -1.16 1.03 8.90
CA ALA A 27 0.10 1.09 8.15
C ALA A 27 0.35 2.48 7.56
N LEU A 28 -0.69 3.12 7.00
CA LEU A 28 -0.60 4.48 6.49
C LEU A 28 -0.43 5.53 7.58
N GLY A 29 -1.02 5.31 8.77
CA GLY A 29 -0.79 6.13 9.95
C GLY A 29 0.68 6.14 10.35
N VAL A 30 1.34 4.98 10.35
CA VAL A 30 2.78 4.84 10.58
C VAL A 30 3.57 5.57 9.48
N ALA A 31 3.21 5.36 8.21
CA ALA A 31 3.85 6.05 7.09
C ALA A 31 3.76 7.58 7.21
N ARG A 32 2.59 8.12 7.58
CA ARG A 32 2.37 9.56 7.75
C ARG A 32 3.24 10.16 8.85
N GLN A 33 3.49 9.40 9.92
CA GLN A 33 4.36 9.83 11.02
C GLN A 33 5.83 9.76 10.61
N ALA A 34 6.23 8.68 9.94
CA ALA A 34 7.61 8.44 9.52
C ALA A 34 8.06 9.32 8.33
N ARG A 35 7.11 9.81 7.52
CA ARG A 35 7.34 10.64 6.32
C ARG A 35 8.41 10.05 5.39
N PRO A 36 8.28 8.78 4.97
CA PRO A 36 9.27 8.19 4.08
C PRO A 36 9.16 8.79 2.67
N GLY A 37 10.27 8.80 1.94
CA GLY A 37 10.28 9.21 0.54
C GLY A 37 9.47 8.30 -0.40
N VAL A 38 9.18 7.05 0.01
CA VAL A 38 8.26 6.10 -0.65
C VAL A 38 7.76 5.10 0.41
N THR A 39 6.48 4.73 0.34
CA THR A 39 5.89 3.65 1.13
C THR A 39 5.46 2.51 0.23
N VAL A 40 5.82 1.27 0.58
CA VAL A 40 5.38 0.06 -0.10
C VAL A 40 4.57 -0.77 0.88
N LEU A 41 3.30 -1.03 0.55
CA LEU A 41 2.43 -1.91 1.33
C LEU A 41 2.52 -3.34 0.78
N THR A 42 2.58 -4.33 1.67
CA THR A 42 2.72 -5.74 1.30
C THR A 42 1.92 -6.65 2.26
N HIS A 43 2.04 -7.97 2.07
CA HIS A 43 1.45 -9.00 2.92
C HIS A 43 -0.09 -8.87 2.98
N PHE A 44 -0.72 -8.72 1.82
CA PHE A 44 -2.17 -8.70 1.70
C PHE A 44 -2.73 -10.11 1.88
N SER A 45 -3.73 -10.28 2.75
CA SER A 45 -4.40 -11.57 2.86
C SER A 45 -5.19 -11.85 1.58
N GLN A 46 -4.86 -12.96 0.90
CA GLN A 46 -5.56 -13.43 -0.31
C GLN A 46 -7.03 -13.81 -0.07
N ARG A 47 -7.40 -14.10 1.19
CA ARG A 47 -8.75 -14.57 1.56
C ARG A 47 -9.80 -13.47 1.53
N TYR A 48 -9.39 -12.24 1.33
CA TYR A 48 -10.27 -11.09 1.29
C TYR A 48 -9.80 -10.18 0.14
N SER A 49 -10.71 -9.51 -0.55
CA SER A 49 -10.43 -8.62 -1.70
C SER A 49 -9.72 -7.31 -1.29
N HIS A 50 -8.74 -7.39 -0.39
CA HIS A 50 -8.09 -6.30 0.30
C HIS A 50 -7.22 -5.42 -0.59
N MET A 51 -6.68 -5.99 -1.67
CA MET A 51 -5.83 -5.23 -2.58
C MET A 51 -6.62 -4.10 -3.26
N THR A 52 -7.92 -4.28 -3.52
CA THR A 52 -8.79 -3.23 -4.07
C THR A 52 -9.02 -2.11 -3.06
N SER A 53 -9.23 -2.44 -1.78
CA SER A 53 -9.36 -1.43 -0.70
C SER A 53 -8.04 -0.68 -0.50
N ALA A 54 -6.91 -1.39 -0.46
CA ALA A 54 -5.60 -0.80 -0.34
C ALA A 54 -5.27 0.11 -1.54
N ALA A 55 -5.64 -0.29 -2.76
CA ALA A 55 -5.43 0.52 -3.97
C ALA A 55 -6.21 1.83 -3.94
N LYS A 56 -7.48 1.80 -3.52
CA LYS A 56 -8.30 3.02 -3.35
C LYS A 56 -7.70 3.97 -2.32
N ILE A 57 -7.19 3.43 -1.22
CA ILE A 57 -6.59 4.24 -0.16
C ILE A 57 -5.21 4.77 -0.60
N ALA A 58 -4.39 3.97 -1.28
CA ALA A 58 -3.10 4.40 -1.81
C ALA A 58 -3.23 5.53 -2.85
N ASP A 59 -4.24 5.44 -3.75
CA ASP A 59 -4.53 6.48 -4.74
C ASP A 59 -4.99 7.80 -4.06
N SER A 60 -5.59 7.74 -2.87
CA SER A 60 -6.04 8.93 -2.13
C SER A 60 -5.00 9.47 -1.12
N ALA A 61 -4.06 8.62 -0.66
CA ALA A 61 -3.01 9.00 0.28
C ALA A 61 -1.96 9.95 -0.33
N ASP A 62 -1.78 9.91 -1.66
CA ASP A 62 -0.84 10.77 -2.42
C ASP A 62 -1.15 12.28 -2.28
N SER A 63 -2.38 12.61 -1.90
CA SER A 63 -2.92 13.96 -1.95
C SER A 63 -2.92 14.70 -0.60
N SER A 64 -2.54 14.06 0.51
CA SER A 64 -2.96 14.54 1.85
C SER A 64 -1.85 14.91 2.85
N ALA A 65 -0.57 14.62 2.58
CA ALA A 65 0.52 14.94 3.52
C ALA A 65 1.76 15.53 2.83
N PRO A 66 2.08 16.83 3.03
CA PRO A 66 3.32 17.41 2.51
C PRO A 66 4.53 16.68 3.09
N GLY A 67 5.41 16.19 2.20
CA GLY A 67 6.66 15.51 2.56
C GLY A 67 6.58 13.99 2.70
N SER A 68 5.42 13.36 2.48
CA SER A 68 5.35 11.91 2.30
C SER A 68 5.36 11.59 0.82
N GLY A 69 6.24 10.69 0.40
CA GLY A 69 6.25 10.23 -1.00
C GLY A 69 5.14 9.21 -1.29
N PRO A 70 5.13 8.66 -2.51
CA PRO A 70 4.03 7.84 -2.99
C PRO A 70 3.87 6.55 -2.19
N VAL A 71 2.61 6.12 -2.08
CA VAL A 71 2.24 4.78 -1.62
C VAL A 71 2.10 3.85 -2.81
N LEU A 72 2.78 2.71 -2.75
CA LEU A 72 2.78 1.64 -3.74
C LEU A 72 2.30 0.33 -3.11
N LEU A 73 1.69 -0.54 -3.91
CA LEU A 73 1.31 -1.88 -3.49
C LEU A 73 2.30 -2.90 -4.05
N ALA A 74 2.79 -3.79 -3.20
CA ALA A 74 3.66 -4.88 -3.62
C ALA A 74 2.89 -5.93 -4.41
N LEU A 75 3.53 -6.43 -5.47
CA LEU A 75 3.11 -7.58 -6.23
C LEU A 75 4.26 -8.59 -6.28
N ASP A 76 3.93 -9.87 -6.38
CA ASP A 76 4.93 -10.92 -6.50
C ASP A 76 5.78 -10.71 -7.76
N GLY A 77 7.10 -10.81 -7.61
CA GLY A 77 8.07 -10.56 -8.68
C GLY A 77 8.31 -9.08 -9.01
N MET A 78 7.64 -8.14 -8.35
CA MET A 78 7.91 -6.71 -8.52
C MET A 78 9.32 -6.34 -8.00
N GLN A 79 10.05 -5.57 -8.79
CA GLN A 79 11.35 -5.02 -8.40
C GLN A 79 11.25 -3.50 -8.35
N LEU A 80 11.77 -2.91 -7.27
CA LEU A 80 11.80 -1.46 -7.09
C LEU A 80 13.21 -1.02 -6.69
N PRO A 81 13.73 0.09 -7.25
CA PRO A 81 14.94 0.70 -6.75
C PRO A 81 14.71 1.22 -5.33
N VAL A 82 15.73 1.09 -4.47
CA VAL A 82 15.67 1.58 -3.08
C VAL A 82 15.79 3.11 -3.02
N ASP A 83 16.42 3.71 -4.04
CA ASP A 83 16.54 5.16 -4.20
C ASP A 83 15.16 5.80 -4.43
N ALA A 84 14.79 6.73 -3.55
CA ALA A 84 13.45 7.33 -3.56
C ALA A 84 13.15 8.09 -4.87
N PRO A 85 14.03 8.95 -5.40
CA PRO A 85 13.83 9.59 -6.71
C PRO A 85 13.54 8.60 -7.85
N GLN A 86 14.34 7.54 -7.99
CA GLN A 86 14.11 6.51 -9.02
C GLN A 86 12.79 5.78 -8.82
N CYS A 87 12.45 5.49 -7.57
CA CYS A 87 11.23 4.75 -7.22
C CYS A 87 9.97 5.62 -7.46
N ILE A 88 10.04 6.93 -7.17
CA ILE A 88 9.00 7.92 -7.51
C ILE A 88 8.79 8.00 -9.03
N ALA A 89 9.86 8.01 -9.82
CA ALA A 89 9.76 8.05 -11.29
C ALA A 89 9.00 6.83 -11.86
N LEU A 90 9.08 5.68 -11.20
CA LEU A 90 8.38 4.45 -11.58
C LEU A 90 6.96 4.33 -11.00
N ALA A 91 6.59 5.16 -10.03
CA ALA A 91 5.34 5.05 -9.28
C ALA A 91 4.11 4.99 -10.21
N SER A 92 4.04 5.86 -11.22
CA SER A 92 2.91 5.89 -12.16
C SER A 92 2.74 4.57 -12.95
N GLN A 93 3.85 3.94 -13.32
CA GLN A 93 3.86 2.65 -14.03
C GLN A 93 3.41 1.52 -13.11
N VAL A 94 3.95 1.47 -11.89
CA VAL A 94 3.56 0.50 -10.85
C VAL A 94 2.07 0.61 -10.55
N ARG A 95 1.55 1.82 -10.42
CA ARG A 95 0.11 2.06 -10.20
C ARG A 95 -0.77 1.56 -11.32
N ARG A 96 -0.31 1.71 -12.57
CA ARG A 96 -1.02 1.17 -13.73
C ARG A 96 -1.12 -0.35 -13.67
N VAL A 97 -0.07 -1.05 -13.23
CA VAL A 97 -0.07 -2.52 -13.13
C VAL A 97 -1.13 -3.00 -12.13
N TYR A 98 -1.13 -2.52 -10.88
CA TYR A 98 -2.10 -3.04 -9.92
C TYR A 98 -3.55 -2.65 -10.25
N ARG A 99 -3.81 -1.52 -10.94
CA ARG A 99 -5.18 -1.23 -11.40
C ARG A 99 -5.70 -2.29 -12.36
N VAL A 100 -4.84 -2.79 -13.25
CA VAL A 100 -5.19 -3.91 -14.15
C VAL A 100 -5.41 -5.19 -13.35
N VAL A 101 -4.56 -5.47 -12.35
CA VAL A 101 -4.71 -6.67 -11.51
C VAL A 101 -6.02 -6.61 -10.70
N CYS A 102 -6.29 -5.50 -10.00
CA CYS A 102 -7.50 -5.33 -9.19
C CYS A 102 -8.78 -5.31 -10.04
N ALA A 103 -8.75 -4.78 -11.27
CA ALA A 103 -9.91 -4.79 -12.16
C ALA A 103 -10.33 -6.20 -12.59
N ARG A 104 -9.37 -7.12 -12.71
CA ARG A 104 -9.61 -8.53 -13.07
C ARG A 104 -10.05 -9.41 -11.91
N SER A 105 -9.93 -8.93 -10.66
CA SER A 105 -10.32 -9.69 -9.46
C SER A 105 -11.82 -9.57 -9.11
N HIS A 106 -12.60 -8.90 -9.95
CA HIS A 106 -14.05 -8.70 -9.80
C HIS A 106 -14.88 -9.49 -10.83
N GLU A 107 -14.25 -10.34 -11.64
CA GLU A 107 -14.89 -11.41 -12.45
C GLU A 107 -14.79 -12.75 -11.71
#